data_AF-A0A7S3ZXG6-F1
#
_entry.id   AF-A0A7S3ZXG6-F1
#
_cell.length_a   1.000
_cell.length_b   1.000
_cell.length_c   1.000
_cell.angle_alpha   90.00
_cell.angle_beta   90.00
_cell.angle_gamma   90.00
#
_symmetry.space_group_name_H-M   'P 1'
#
loop_
_entity.id
_entity.type
_entity.pdbx_description
1 polymer ?
#
loop_
_entity_poly.entity_id
_entity_poly.type
_entity_poly.pdbx_seq_one_letter_code
_entity_poly.pdbx_strand_id
1 'polypeptide(L)'
;MRAGERARADAMTEAANSLAAALSRLRRFEEARSLLRNTIPLAQRVVGHPIVGEDRELTLIMKLTYAKCLYKDDGATLDDLREAVAMLEELERTSRRVLGGAHPMVGAIETCLQDVRPLLRAHEALSPPARGA
;
A
#
# COMPACT_ATOMS: atom_id res chain seq x y z
N MET A 1 -12.70 7.71 23.56
CA MET A 1 -11.29 7.82 23.12
C MET A 1 -10.67 9.01 23.81
N ARG A 2 -9.70 8.79 24.71
CA ARG A 2 -9.01 9.90 25.40
C ARG A 2 -8.02 10.55 24.44
N ALA A 3 -7.88 11.87 24.46
CA ALA A 3 -6.99 12.62 23.57
C ALA A 3 -5.53 12.08 23.56
N GLY A 4 -5.05 11.54 24.69
CA GLY A 4 -3.72 10.93 24.80
C GLY A 4 -3.57 9.56 24.12
N GLU A 5 -4.65 8.77 23.97
CA GLU A 5 -4.60 7.49 23.25
C GLU A 5 -4.52 7.71 21.74
N ARG A 6 -5.18 8.76 21.25
CA ARG A 6 -5.14 9.17 19.85
C ARG A 6 -3.76 9.67 19.45
N ALA A 7 -3.20 10.64 20.18
CA ALA A 7 -1.86 11.16 19.91
C ALA A 7 -0.77 10.07 19.92
N ARG A 8 -0.90 9.06 20.80
CA ARG A 8 0.03 7.93 20.86
C ARG A 8 -0.09 7.02 19.64
N ALA A 9 -1.30 6.80 19.14
CA ALA A 9 -1.53 6.00 17.95
C ALA A 9 -1.09 6.72 16.67
N ASP A 10 -1.26 8.05 16.60
CA ASP A 10 -0.81 8.87 15.48
C ASP A 10 0.72 8.82 15.38
N ALA A 11 1.42 9.07 16.50
CA ALA A 11 2.88 8.95 16.57
C ALA A 11 3.39 7.54 16.22
N MET A 12 2.66 6.50 16.63
CA MET A 12 3.00 5.11 16.28
C MET A 12 2.84 4.83 14.78
N THR A 13 1.83 5.44 14.15
CA THR A 13 1.56 5.27 12.72
C THR A 13 2.60 5.99 11.86
N GLU A 14 2.99 7.20 12.24
CA GLU A 14 4.07 7.97 11.57
C GLU A 14 5.42 7.26 11.66
N ALA A 15 5.76 6.75 12.85
CA ALA A 15 6.98 5.99 13.07
C ALA A 15 7.00 4.70 12.22
N ALA A 16 5.87 3.98 12.15
CA ALA A 16 5.75 2.77 11.34
C ALA A 16 5.90 3.06 9.85
N ASN A 17 5.32 4.16 9.35
CA ASN A 17 5.48 4.57 7.95
C ASN A 17 6.94 4.89 7.61
N SER A 18 7.60 5.67 8.47
CA SER A 18 9.01 6.03 8.29
C SER A 18 9.92 4.80 8.32
N LEU A 19 9.66 3.87 9.24
CA LEU A 19 10.39 2.60 9.34
C LEU A 19 10.14 1.70 8.12
N ALA A 20 8.89 1.59 7.66
CA ALA A 20 8.56 0.81 6.47
C ALA A 20 9.23 1.36 5.21
N ALA A 21 9.30 2.69 5.07
CA ALA A 21 10.04 3.34 3.99
C ALA A 21 11.54 3.02 4.05
N ALA A 22 12.14 3.06 5.26
CA ALA A 22 13.55 2.69 5.45
C ALA A 22 13.81 1.20 5.12
N LEU A 23 12.97 0.29 5.61
CA LEU A 23 13.04 -1.14 5.33
C LEU A 23 12.91 -1.43 3.83
N SER A 24 12.00 -0.72 3.14
CA SER A 24 11.82 -0.83 1.69
C SER A 24 13.08 -0.40 0.92
N ARG A 25 13.73 0.69 1.34
CA ARG A 25 15.01 1.14 0.72
C ARG A 25 16.14 0.15 0.95
N LEU A 26 16.12 -0.55 2.08
CA LEU A 26 17.07 -1.60 2.43
C LEU A 26 16.71 -2.97 1.84
N ARG A 27 15.71 -3.06 0.95
CA ARG A 27 15.22 -4.32 0.34
C ARG A 27 14.70 -5.36 1.35
N ARG A 28 14.40 -4.96 2.59
CA ARG A 28 13.84 -5.82 3.65
C ARG A 28 12.32 -5.88 3.53
N PHE A 29 11.83 -6.37 2.40
CA PHE A 29 10.41 -6.29 2.03
C PHE A 29 9.48 -7.13 2.91
N GLU A 30 9.93 -8.29 3.39
CA GLU A 30 9.15 -9.14 4.29
C GLU A 30 8.85 -8.41 5.62
N GLU A 31 9.86 -7.76 6.19
CA GLU A 31 9.72 -7.01 7.43
C GLU A 31 8.87 -5.76 7.24
N ALA A 32 9.05 -5.04 6.12
CA ALA A 32 8.20 -3.90 5.78
C ALA A 32 6.73 -4.32 5.62
N ARG A 33 6.46 -5.45 4.94
CA ARG A 33 5.12 -6.01 4.77
C ARG A 33 4.50 -6.38 6.11
N SER A 34 5.23 -7.10 6.95
CA SER A 34 4.76 -7.55 8.26
C SER A 34 4.43 -6.38 9.18
N LEU A 35 5.27 -5.33 9.18
CA LEU A 35 5.02 -4.11 9.93
C LEU A 35 3.74 -3.43 9.45
N LEU A 36 3.63 -3.15 8.15
CA LEU A 36 2.50 -2.43 7.57
C LEU A 36 1.18 -3.21 7.71
N ARG A 37 1.20 -4.54 7.55
CA ARG A 37 0.02 -5.41 7.72
C ARG A 37 -0.58 -5.30 9.12
N ASN A 38 0.26 -5.12 10.14
CA ASN A 38 -0.19 -4.96 11.53
C ASN A 38 -0.61 -3.51 11.84
N THR A 39 0.06 -2.52 11.25
CA THR A 39 -0.20 -1.11 11.58
C THR A 39 -1.35 -0.49 10.79
N ILE A 40 -1.61 -0.90 9.54
CA ILE A 40 -2.72 -0.36 8.73
C ILE A 40 -4.08 -0.51 9.43
N PRO A 41 -4.45 -1.67 10.00
CA PRO A 41 -5.70 -1.82 10.74
C PRO A 41 -5.77 -0.96 12.01
N LEU A 42 -4.62 -0.68 12.65
CA LEU A 42 -4.56 0.19 13.83
C LEU A 42 -4.80 1.65 13.45
N ALA A 43 -4.17 2.11 12.36
CA ALA A 43 -4.44 3.43 11.79
C ALA A 43 -5.93 3.57 11.41
N GLN A 44 -6.54 2.53 10.85
CA GLN A 44 -7.96 2.54 10.51
C GLN A 44 -8.90 2.51 11.73
N ARG A 45 -8.52 1.82 12.82
CA ARG A 45 -9.37 1.66 14.03
C ARG A 45 -9.28 2.85 14.99
N VAL A 46 -8.10 3.42 15.17
CA VAL A 46 -7.88 4.53 16.11
C VAL A 46 -8.36 5.85 15.50
N VAL A 47 -8.19 6.03 14.19
CA VAL A 47 -8.64 7.23 13.45
C VAL A 47 -10.10 7.08 13.02
N GLY A 48 -10.98 6.69 13.97
CA GLY A 48 -12.40 6.49 13.73
C GLY A 48 -13.00 7.59 12.84
N HIS A 49 -13.50 7.18 11.67
CA HIS A 49 -14.22 7.93 10.62
C HIS A 49 -14.73 9.34 11.00
N PRO A 50 -14.66 10.39 10.13
CA PRO A 50 -14.54 10.35 8.67
C PRO A 50 -13.28 11.02 8.10
N ILE A 51 -12.89 10.48 6.95
CA ILE A 51 -12.20 11.11 5.80
C ILE A 51 -12.15 12.66 5.86
N VAL A 52 -11.28 13.24 6.67
CA VAL A 52 -10.96 14.68 6.70
C VAL A 52 -9.53 14.85 7.25
N GLY A 53 -8.61 15.43 6.47
CA GLY A 53 -7.28 15.86 6.94
C GLY A 53 -6.09 14.91 6.68
N GLU A 54 -4.91 15.34 7.15
CA GLU A 54 -3.57 14.78 6.94
C GLU A 54 -3.44 13.27 7.28
N ASP A 55 -4.22 12.79 8.25
CA ASP A 55 -4.30 11.36 8.63
C ASP A 55 -4.68 10.44 7.45
N ARG A 56 -5.44 10.98 6.48
CA ARG A 56 -5.80 10.27 5.25
C ARG A 56 -4.60 10.07 4.35
N GLU A 57 -3.74 11.07 4.21
CA GLU A 57 -2.60 10.99 3.32
C GLU A 57 -1.58 9.98 3.85
N LEU A 58 -1.34 9.95 5.16
CA LEU A 58 -0.47 8.96 5.79
C LEU A 58 -0.97 7.53 5.54
N THR A 59 -2.27 7.30 5.70
CA THR A 59 -2.87 5.98 5.41
C THR A 59 -2.71 5.59 3.94
N LEU A 60 -2.87 6.53 3.00
CA LEU A 60 -2.66 6.28 1.57
C LEU A 60 -1.18 5.97 1.26
N ILE A 61 -0.25 6.69 1.88
CA ILE A 61 1.20 6.46 1.75
C ILE A 61 1.58 5.07 2.28
N MET A 62 1.04 4.67 3.43
CA MET A 62 1.30 3.34 3.99
C MET A 62 0.79 2.23 3.08
N LYS A 63 -0.42 2.37 2.53
CA LYS A 63 -0.98 1.40 1.56
C LYS A 63 -0.16 1.35 0.27
N LEU A 64 0.25 2.50 -0.25
CA LEU A 64 1.12 2.59 -1.42
C LEU A 64 2.47 1.91 -1.17
N THR A 65 3.05 2.12 0.01
CA THR A 65 4.33 1.49 0.41
C THR A 65 4.18 -0.02 0.52
N TYR A 66 3.10 -0.51 1.15
CA TYR A 66 2.80 -1.93 1.24
C TYR A 66 2.67 -2.58 -0.15
N ALA A 67 1.90 -1.97 -1.05
CA ALA A 67 1.75 -2.46 -2.42
C ALA A 67 3.09 -2.50 -3.17
N LYS A 68 3.96 -1.50 -2.97
CA LYS A 68 5.32 -1.52 -3.54
C LYS A 68 6.16 -2.66 -2.99
N CYS A 69 6.05 -2.99 -1.71
CA CYS A 69 6.78 -4.13 -1.14
C CYS A 69 6.30 -5.47 -1.70
N LEU A 70 5.02 -5.60 -2.10
CA LEU A 70 4.50 -6.83 -2.70
C LEU A 70 5.12 -7.14 -4.06
N TYR A 71 5.27 -6.16 -4.93
CA TYR A 71 5.76 -6.41 -6.30
C TYR A 71 7.26 -6.12 -6.52
N LYS A 72 7.91 -5.36 -5.64
CA LYS A 72 9.36 -5.09 -5.74
C LYS A 72 10.24 -6.16 -5.13
N ASP A 73 9.64 -7.13 -4.46
CA ASP A 73 10.37 -8.31 -4.02
C ASP A 73 10.73 -9.17 -5.24
N ASP A 74 12.00 -9.59 -5.34
CA ASP A 74 12.44 -10.49 -6.42
C ASP A 74 11.78 -11.87 -6.27
N GLY A 75 11.30 -12.20 -5.06
CA GLY A 75 10.50 -13.39 -4.77
C GLY A 75 8.99 -13.20 -4.85
N ALA A 76 8.49 -12.09 -5.42
CA ALA A 76 7.06 -11.82 -5.53
C ALA A 76 6.33 -12.94 -6.27
N THR A 77 5.32 -13.52 -5.63
CA THR A 77 4.48 -14.56 -6.23
C THR A 77 3.44 -13.96 -7.17
N LEU A 78 2.81 -14.80 -8.00
CA LEU A 78 1.68 -14.38 -8.83
C LEU A 78 0.54 -13.78 -7.99
N ASP A 79 0.30 -14.31 -6.79
CA ASP A 79 -0.73 -13.82 -5.89
C ASP A 79 -0.35 -12.47 -5.26
N ASP A 80 0.93 -12.27 -4.91
CA ASP A 80 1.44 -10.96 -4.44
C ASP A 80 1.25 -9.88 -5.52
N LEU A 81 1.53 -10.21 -6.78
CA LEU A 81 1.35 -9.29 -7.92
C LEU A 81 -0.12 -8.95 -8.14
N ARG A 82 -1.03 -9.93 -8.03
CA ARG A 82 -2.49 -9.71 -8.11
C ARG A 82 -3.00 -8.85 -6.97
N GLU A 83 -2.56 -9.13 -5.74
CA GLU A 83 -2.92 -8.34 -4.56
C GLU A 83 -2.42 -6.89 -4.72
N ALA A 84 -1.18 -6.70 -5.18
CA ALA A 84 -0.60 -5.39 -5.42
C ALA A 84 -1.41 -4.59 -6.46
N VAL A 85 -1.77 -5.19 -7.59
CA VAL A 85 -2.60 -4.54 -8.63
C VAL A 85 -3.96 -4.15 -8.06
N ALA A 86 -4.68 -5.10 -7.45
CA ALA A 86 -6.02 -4.84 -6.92
C ALA A 86 -6.01 -3.72 -5.87
N MET A 87 -5.00 -3.71 -5.00
CA MET A 87 -4.84 -2.67 -3.99
C MET A 87 -4.55 -1.30 -4.61
N LEU A 88 -3.65 -1.23 -5.61
CA LEU A 88 -3.31 0.02 -6.28
C LEU A 88 -4.50 0.59 -7.06
N GLU A 89 -5.34 -0.24 -7.69
CA GLU A 89 -6.54 0.20 -8.40
C GLU A 89 -7.63 0.73 -7.44
N GLU A 90 -7.80 0.12 -6.27
CA GLU A 90 -8.66 0.68 -5.23
C GLU A 90 -8.11 2.01 -4.70
N LEU A 91 -6.78 2.07 -4.50
CA LEU A 91 -6.10 3.24 -3.98
C LEU A 91 -6.18 4.42 -4.96
N GLU A 92 -6.03 4.17 -6.26
CA GLU A 92 -6.14 5.17 -7.33
C GLU A 92 -7.55 5.79 -7.36
N ARG A 93 -8.59 4.94 -7.41
CA ARG A 93 -10.00 5.41 -7.35
C ARG A 93 -10.28 6.22 -6.09
N THR A 94 -9.81 5.74 -4.94
CA THR A 94 -10.03 6.38 -3.64
C THR A 94 -9.28 7.70 -3.51
N SER A 95 -8.07 7.78 -4.06
CA SER A 95 -7.23 8.98 -4.05
C SER A 95 -7.75 10.02 -5.02
N ARG A 96 -8.12 9.64 -6.25
CA ARG A 96 -8.71 10.54 -7.25
C ARG A 96 -10.01 11.17 -6.75
N ARG A 97 -10.87 10.38 -6.09
CA ARG A 97 -12.14 10.87 -5.53
C ARG A 97 -11.96 11.90 -4.42
N VAL A 98 -10.89 11.81 -3.63
CA VAL A 98 -10.77 12.64 -2.42
C VAL A 98 -9.71 13.73 -2.51
N LEU A 99 -8.60 13.45 -3.18
CA LEU A 99 -7.51 14.42 -3.37
C LEU A 99 -7.59 15.13 -4.73
N GLY A 100 -8.40 14.62 -5.65
CA GLY A 100 -8.46 15.08 -7.04
C GLY A 100 -7.43 14.41 -7.93
N GLY A 101 -7.69 14.41 -9.24
CA GLY A 101 -6.86 13.69 -10.23
C GLY A 101 -5.47 14.29 -10.46
N ALA A 102 -5.26 15.58 -10.18
CA ALA A 102 -3.96 16.25 -10.34
C ALA A 102 -3.05 16.10 -9.11
N HIS A 103 -3.50 15.40 -8.07
CA HIS A 103 -2.73 15.27 -6.84
C HIS A 103 -1.49 14.37 -7.04
N PRO A 104 -0.30 14.75 -6.54
CA PRO A 104 0.93 13.96 -6.70
C PRO A 104 0.81 12.50 -6.28
N MET A 105 0.00 12.23 -5.24
CA MET A 105 -0.31 10.87 -4.79
C MET A 105 -0.94 10.00 -5.89
N VAL A 106 -1.84 10.56 -6.68
CA VAL A 106 -2.50 9.83 -7.79
C VAL A 106 -1.45 9.46 -8.84
N GLY A 107 -0.57 10.39 -9.22
CA GLY A 107 0.54 10.11 -10.15
C GLY A 107 1.53 9.06 -9.63
N ALA A 108 1.79 9.03 -8.32
CA ALA A 108 2.63 8.00 -7.71
C ALA A 108 1.99 6.61 -7.78
N ILE A 109 0.67 6.52 -7.58
CA ILE A 109 -0.08 5.27 -7.70
C ILE A 109 -0.13 4.80 -9.16
N GLU A 110 -0.39 5.72 -10.10
CA GLU A 110 -0.39 5.43 -11.54
C GLU A 110 0.97 4.89 -12.01
N THR A 111 2.08 5.49 -11.56
CA THR A 111 3.44 4.97 -11.81
C THR A 111 3.58 3.55 -11.27
N CYS A 112 3.12 3.28 -10.04
CA CYS A 112 3.20 1.93 -9.48
C CYS A 112 2.35 0.92 -10.26
N LEU A 113 1.19 1.32 -10.78
CA LEU A 113 0.35 0.49 -11.67
C LEU A 113 1.06 0.20 -13.00
N GLN A 114 1.77 1.18 -13.56
CA GLN A 114 2.57 1.00 -14.77
C GLN A 114 3.74 0.03 -14.53
N ASP A 115 4.32 0.01 -13.33
CA ASP A 115 5.41 -0.90 -12.96
C ASP A 115 4.91 -2.35 -12.75
N VAL A 116 3.81 -2.53 -11.99
CA VAL A 116 3.37 -3.88 -11.58
C VAL A 116 2.60 -4.64 -12.66
N ARG A 117 1.86 -3.95 -13.53
CA ARG A 117 1.02 -4.60 -14.56
C ARG A 117 1.83 -5.44 -15.56
N PRO A 118 3.00 -4.97 -16.07
CA PRO A 118 3.88 -5.79 -16.89
C PRO A 118 4.41 -7.02 -16.16
N LEU A 119 4.77 -6.89 -14.87
CA LEU A 119 5.26 -8.00 -14.05
C LEU A 119 4.19 -9.09 -13.88
N LEU A 120 2.96 -8.67 -13.57
CA LEU A 120 1.81 -9.59 -13.48
C LEU A 120 1.60 -10.33 -14.80
N ARG A 121 1.56 -9.61 -15.93
CA ARG A 121 1.38 -10.22 -17.26
C ARG A 121 2.49 -11.22 -17.60
N ALA A 122 3.74 -10.91 -17.25
CA ALA A 122 4.86 -11.82 -17.45
C ALA A 122 4.71 -13.10 -16.61
N HIS A 123 4.31 -12.98 -15.34
CA HIS A 123 4.05 -14.12 -14.47
C HIS A 123 2.87 -14.98 -14.96
N GLU A 124 1.78 -14.36 -15.41
CA GLU A 124 0.63 -15.07 -15.98
C GLU A 124 0.95 -15.79 -17.29
N ALA A 125 1.89 -15.27 -18.08
CA ALA A 125 2.37 -15.94 -19.28
C ALA A 125 3.27 -17.14 -18.97
N LEU A 126 4.04 -17.08 -17.88
CA LEU A 126 4.92 -18.17 -17.41
C LEU A 126 4.14 -19.28 -16.69
N SER A 127 2.99 -18.95 -16.09
CA SER A 127 2.06 -19.90 -15.48
C SER A 127 0.69 -19.75 -16.15
N PRO A 128 0.54 -20.21 -17.41
CA PRO A 128 -0.73 -20.09 -18.11
C PRO A 128 -1.81 -20.79 -17.27
N PRO A 129 -3.01 -20.20 -17.14
CA PRO A 129 -4.10 -20.86 -16.44
C PRO A 129 -4.27 -22.23 -17.08
N ALA A 130 -4.30 -23.29 -16.26
CA ALA A 130 -4.57 -24.64 -16.72
C ALA A 130 -5.87 -24.60 -17.53
N ARG A 131 -5.74 -24.60 -18.86
CA ARG A 131 -6.87 -24.70 -19.77
C ARG A 131 -7.35 -26.15 -19.69
N GLY A 132 -8.13 -26.47 -18.65
CA GLY A 132 -9.02 -27.63 -18.65
C GLY A 132 -10.27 -27.22 -19.45
N ALA A 133 -10.48 -27.76 -20.65
CA ALA A 133 -10.99 -29.11 -20.95
C ALA A 133 -12.52 -29.17 -20.79
#